data_AF-A0A660LWJ9-F1
#
_entry.id   AF-A0A660LWJ9-F1
#
_cell.length_a   1.000
_cell.length_b   1.000
_cell.length_c   1.000
_cell.angle_alpha   90.00
_cell.angle_beta   90.00
_cell.angle_gamma   90.00
#
_symmetry.space_group_name_H-M   'P 1'
#
loop_
_entity.id
_entity.type
_entity.pdbx_description
1 polymer ?
#
loop_
_entity_poly.entity_id
_entity_poly.type
_entity_poly.pdbx_seq_one_letter_code
_entity_poly.pdbx_strand_id
1 'polypeptide(L)'
;VGENASVPLEGANNITVKSSGELGVKYADNETSASKITFENGAMISHGISCLGSGGGSSNVTTVLSGDIVLNGNVEYKLLSNVTVKITGKLSGPGKLVAHKDNKGTLLVESSDNTSGTPNGQHGNAHEAKLIKLDGDKPNESVSVRKGETVLLNGSRSDVYVDEGGVFGGNATVKSLNVAGVVAPGNSPGKITVLNDFYMNGTGVYKAEILDKDHYDQIVAQSVQLSNGGNSSKLELVYLPGGTIKKGDTFTIINNNGSAPVQGTFNGLPEGAEFAVDGATFKISYVGGDGNDVVLTAQNDSTGPKAPNTGGENVAVNLAGTIVGVASAAILLFMAKRKSFGKK
;
A
#
# COMPACT_ATOMS: atom_id res chain seq x y z
N VAL A 1 0.10 -34.57 -12.92
CA VAL A 1 1.45 -33.98 -12.80
C VAL A 1 2.15 -34.65 -11.60
N GLY A 2 3.46 -34.91 -11.65
CA GLY A 2 4.20 -35.64 -10.60
C GLY A 2 4.38 -34.83 -9.31
N GLU A 3 4.96 -35.45 -8.27
CA GLU A 3 5.35 -34.77 -7.03
C GLU A 3 6.26 -33.56 -7.36
N ASN A 4 6.01 -32.40 -6.74
CA ASN A 4 6.77 -31.15 -6.89
C ASN A 4 6.66 -30.41 -8.24
N ALA A 5 5.72 -30.77 -9.11
CA ALA A 5 5.54 -30.03 -10.37
C ALA A 5 4.41 -28.99 -10.27
N SER A 6 4.70 -27.78 -10.76
CA SER A 6 3.77 -26.66 -10.85
C SER A 6 2.85 -26.84 -12.06
N VAL A 7 1.55 -26.69 -11.86
CA VAL A 7 0.53 -26.74 -12.92
C VAL A 7 0.03 -25.33 -13.20
N PRO A 8 0.22 -24.79 -14.42
CA PRO A 8 -0.32 -23.48 -14.78
C PRO A 8 -1.85 -23.56 -14.99
N LEU A 9 -2.53 -22.43 -14.79
CA LEU A 9 -3.97 -22.29 -15.07
C LEU A 9 -4.30 -22.16 -16.57
N GLU A 10 -3.32 -21.82 -17.41
CA GLU A 10 -3.53 -21.52 -18.82
C GLU A 10 -3.85 -22.78 -19.66
N GLY A 11 -4.89 -22.71 -20.49
CA GLY A 11 -5.23 -23.73 -21.49
C GLY A 11 -5.82 -25.04 -20.98
N ALA A 12 -6.06 -25.18 -19.67
CA ALA A 12 -6.56 -26.43 -19.08
C ALA A 12 -8.09 -26.40 -18.85
N ASN A 13 -8.80 -27.47 -19.24
CA ASN A 13 -10.23 -27.63 -18.91
C ASN A 13 -10.45 -28.38 -17.58
N ASN A 14 -9.53 -29.27 -17.24
CA ASN A 14 -9.53 -30.03 -15.98
C ASN A 14 -8.09 -30.10 -15.45
N ILE A 15 -7.90 -29.76 -14.17
CA ILE A 15 -6.61 -29.76 -13.48
C ILE A 15 -6.67 -30.71 -12.30
N THR A 16 -5.65 -31.55 -12.13
CA THR A 16 -5.43 -32.33 -10.91
C THR A 16 -4.08 -31.98 -10.33
N VAL A 17 -4.09 -31.39 -9.14
CA VAL A 17 -2.91 -31.02 -8.37
C VAL A 17 -2.66 -32.14 -7.36
N LYS A 18 -1.56 -32.87 -7.56
CA LYS A 18 -1.22 -34.02 -6.72
C LYS A 18 -0.65 -33.59 -5.38
N SER A 19 -0.53 -34.54 -4.44
CA SER A 19 0.19 -34.33 -3.18
C SER A 19 1.58 -33.74 -3.45
N SER A 20 1.97 -32.71 -2.69
CA SER A 20 3.21 -31.94 -2.87
C SER A 20 3.33 -31.24 -4.24
N GLY A 21 2.27 -31.23 -5.04
CA GLY A 21 2.18 -30.45 -6.28
C GLY A 21 1.64 -29.05 -6.00
N GLU A 22 1.90 -28.13 -6.92
CA GLU A 22 1.51 -26.73 -6.78
C GLU A 22 0.60 -26.30 -7.94
N LEU A 23 -0.49 -25.60 -7.63
CA LEU A 23 -1.22 -24.79 -8.60
C LEU A 23 -0.55 -23.43 -8.68
N GLY A 24 0.03 -23.12 -9.84
CA GLY A 24 0.67 -21.83 -10.08
C GLY A 24 -0.36 -20.74 -10.33
N VAL A 25 -0.32 -19.68 -9.52
CA VAL A 25 -1.06 -18.42 -9.74
C VAL A 25 -0.12 -17.29 -10.13
N LYS A 26 -0.63 -16.34 -10.92
CA LYS A 26 0.15 -15.15 -11.31
C LYS A 26 0.35 -14.19 -10.14
N TYR A 27 1.45 -13.43 -10.22
CA TYR A 27 1.78 -12.36 -9.28
C TYR A 27 1.99 -10.99 -9.94
N ALA A 28 1.89 -10.94 -11.27
CA ALA A 28 2.06 -9.73 -12.07
C ALA A 28 0.77 -9.31 -12.82
N ASP A 29 -0.08 -10.25 -13.21
CA ASP A 29 -1.29 -9.98 -13.99
C ASP A 29 -2.51 -10.69 -13.41
N ASN A 30 -3.67 -10.04 -13.48
CA ASN A 30 -4.95 -10.66 -13.17
C ASN A 30 -5.22 -11.84 -14.12
N GLU A 31 -5.86 -12.88 -13.61
CA GLU A 31 -6.30 -14.02 -14.42
C GLU A 31 -7.63 -14.57 -13.92
N THR A 32 -8.38 -15.20 -14.83
CA THR A 32 -9.61 -15.90 -14.49
C THR A 32 -9.59 -17.26 -15.15
N SER A 33 -9.86 -18.31 -14.38
CA SER A 33 -9.93 -19.68 -14.86
C SER A 33 -11.26 -20.33 -14.46
N ALA A 34 -11.93 -20.90 -15.45
CA ALA A 34 -13.12 -21.72 -15.29
C ALA A 34 -12.80 -23.23 -15.25
N SER A 35 -11.51 -23.59 -15.16
CA SER A 35 -11.09 -24.99 -15.09
C SER A 35 -11.71 -25.69 -13.89
N LYS A 36 -12.10 -26.96 -14.05
CA LYS A 36 -12.39 -27.81 -12.90
C LYS A 36 -11.08 -28.24 -12.26
N ILE A 37 -10.91 -28.02 -10.96
CA ILE A 37 -9.66 -28.26 -10.24
C ILE A 37 -9.91 -29.28 -9.12
N THR A 38 -9.10 -30.34 -9.10
CA THR A 38 -9.09 -31.31 -8.01
C THR A 38 -7.74 -31.29 -7.32
N PHE A 39 -7.74 -31.05 -6.02
CA PHE A 39 -6.55 -31.09 -5.19
C PHE A 39 -6.51 -32.37 -4.37
N GLU A 40 -5.37 -33.05 -4.38
CA GLU A 40 -5.04 -34.10 -3.41
C GLU A 40 -4.60 -33.48 -2.07
N ASN A 41 -4.61 -34.29 -1.00
CA ASN A 41 -4.11 -33.87 0.30
C ASN A 41 -2.63 -33.45 0.23
N GLY A 42 -2.26 -32.33 0.83
CA GLY A 42 -0.89 -31.82 0.82
C GLY A 42 -0.48 -31.11 -0.47
N ALA A 43 -1.43 -30.82 -1.37
CA ALA A 43 -1.20 -29.91 -2.49
C ALA A 43 -1.12 -28.44 -2.02
N MET A 44 -0.58 -27.57 -2.87
CA MET A 44 -0.44 -26.13 -2.57
C MET A 44 -0.97 -25.24 -3.70
N ILE A 45 -1.43 -24.04 -3.35
CA ILE A 45 -1.63 -22.90 -4.25
C ILE A 45 -0.51 -21.88 -3.98
N SER A 46 0.32 -21.60 -4.98
CA SER A 46 1.49 -20.73 -4.83
C SER A 46 1.69 -19.91 -6.09
N HIS A 47 2.51 -18.84 -6.00
CA HIS A 47 3.19 -18.38 -7.21
C HIS A 47 4.16 -19.50 -7.59
N GLY A 48 3.96 -20.15 -8.74
CA GLY A 48 4.75 -21.33 -9.10
C GLY A 48 6.26 -21.06 -9.08
N ILE A 49 7.08 -22.11 -9.04
CA ILE A 49 8.55 -22.02 -9.18
C ILE A 49 8.88 -21.58 -10.62
N SER A 50 8.79 -20.28 -10.91
CA SER A 50 9.33 -19.70 -12.14
C SER A 50 10.64 -19.00 -11.79
N CYS A 51 11.73 -19.40 -12.45
CA CYS A 51 13.08 -18.82 -12.35
C CYS A 51 13.19 -17.40 -12.95
N LEU A 52 12.08 -16.68 -13.07
CA LEU A 52 12.04 -15.28 -13.48
C LEU A 52 12.04 -14.44 -12.22
N GLY A 53 13.03 -13.55 -12.14
CA GLY A 53 13.57 -12.98 -10.92
C GLY A 53 12.58 -12.25 -10.02
N SER A 54 13.10 -11.87 -8.85
CA SER A 54 12.49 -11.03 -7.82
C SER A 54 12.10 -9.64 -8.37
N GLY A 55 11.14 -9.59 -9.28
CA GLY A 55 10.43 -8.39 -9.70
C GLY A 55 9.14 -8.36 -8.91
N GLY A 56 9.12 -7.61 -7.80
CA GLY A 56 7.89 -7.36 -7.07
C GLY A 56 6.88 -6.69 -8.00
N GLY A 57 5.85 -7.43 -8.41
CA GLY A 57 4.67 -6.85 -9.03
C GLY A 57 4.08 -5.85 -8.04
N SER A 58 4.20 -4.56 -8.34
CA SER A 58 3.79 -3.47 -7.47
C SER A 58 2.28 -3.21 -7.47
N SER A 59 1.51 -4.04 -8.18
CA SER A 59 0.07 -3.92 -8.36
C SER A 59 -0.64 -5.13 -7.76
N ASN A 60 -1.81 -4.90 -7.17
CA ASN A 60 -2.70 -5.93 -6.65
C ASN A 60 -3.13 -6.83 -7.81
N VAL A 61 -2.85 -8.12 -7.67
CA VAL A 61 -3.16 -9.15 -8.66
C VAL A 61 -4.22 -10.08 -8.10
N THR A 62 -5.25 -10.33 -8.89
CA THR A 62 -6.34 -11.24 -8.56
C THR A 62 -6.40 -12.40 -9.54
N THR A 63 -6.27 -13.61 -9.02
CA THR A 63 -6.58 -14.86 -9.72
C THR A 63 -7.98 -15.31 -9.33
N VAL A 64 -8.93 -15.33 -10.26
CA VAL A 64 -10.30 -15.80 -10.03
C VAL A 64 -10.43 -17.25 -10.50
N LEU A 65 -10.78 -18.15 -9.57
CA LEU A 65 -11.10 -19.54 -9.83
C LEU A 65 -12.63 -19.70 -9.81
N SER A 66 -13.23 -19.78 -11.01
CA SER A 66 -14.69 -19.82 -11.19
C SER A 66 -15.23 -21.21 -11.53
N GLY A 67 -14.37 -22.19 -11.85
CA GLY A 67 -14.77 -23.57 -12.08
C GLY A 67 -14.98 -24.37 -10.79
N ASP A 68 -15.42 -25.63 -10.92
CA ASP A 68 -15.61 -26.55 -9.79
C ASP A 68 -14.28 -26.89 -9.12
N ILE A 69 -14.18 -26.68 -7.81
CA ILE A 69 -13.00 -27.00 -7.00
C ILE A 69 -13.34 -28.11 -6.00
N VAL A 70 -12.51 -29.16 -5.99
CA VAL A 70 -12.61 -30.31 -5.09
C VAL A 70 -11.34 -30.42 -4.24
N LEU A 71 -11.49 -30.40 -2.91
CA LEU A 71 -10.43 -30.57 -1.93
C LEU A 71 -10.50 -32.00 -1.34
N ASN A 72 -9.70 -32.94 -1.88
CA ASN A 72 -9.63 -34.31 -1.34
C ASN A 72 -8.83 -34.42 -0.03
N GLY A 73 -8.30 -33.29 0.46
CA GLY A 73 -7.60 -33.15 1.73
C GLY A 73 -7.22 -31.69 1.96
N ASN A 74 -6.37 -31.43 2.96
CA ASN A 74 -5.95 -30.07 3.23
C ASN A 74 -5.04 -29.57 2.11
N VAL A 75 -5.27 -28.33 1.68
CA VAL A 75 -4.51 -27.66 0.62
C VAL A 75 -3.92 -26.40 1.21
N GLU A 76 -2.61 -26.23 1.12
CA GLU A 76 -1.97 -25.02 1.60
C GLU A 76 -2.02 -23.91 0.56
N TYR A 77 -1.99 -22.64 0.98
CA TYR A 77 -1.77 -21.51 0.08
C TYR A 77 -0.66 -20.60 0.59
N LYS A 78 0.24 -20.21 -0.31
CA LYS A 78 1.37 -19.32 -0.06
C LYS A 78 1.44 -18.24 -1.14
N LEU A 79 0.81 -17.12 -0.84
CA LEU A 79 0.62 -16.00 -1.75
C LEU A 79 1.54 -14.82 -1.37
N LEU A 80 1.91 -13.98 -2.35
CA LEU A 80 2.63 -12.72 -2.12
C LEU A 80 1.68 -11.63 -1.59
N SER A 81 2.22 -10.56 -1.00
CA SER A 81 1.45 -9.48 -0.35
C SER A 81 0.44 -8.81 -1.27
N ASN A 82 0.75 -8.74 -2.57
CA ASN A 82 -0.09 -8.16 -3.61
C ASN A 82 -1.07 -9.17 -4.26
N VAL A 83 -1.04 -10.45 -3.89
CA VAL A 83 -1.82 -11.50 -4.57
C VAL A 83 -3.09 -11.84 -3.79
N THR A 84 -4.22 -11.81 -4.50
CA THR A 84 -5.51 -12.33 -4.06
C THR A 84 -5.92 -13.52 -4.91
N VAL A 85 -6.18 -14.67 -4.30
CA VAL A 85 -6.88 -15.78 -4.97
C VAL A 85 -8.34 -15.72 -4.58
N LYS A 86 -9.23 -15.56 -5.57
CA LYS A 86 -10.67 -15.47 -5.38
C LYS A 86 -11.33 -16.74 -5.90
N ILE A 87 -12.08 -17.44 -5.05
CA ILE A 87 -12.86 -18.63 -5.43
C ILE A 87 -14.32 -18.24 -5.52
N THR A 88 -14.91 -18.34 -6.71
CA THR A 88 -16.34 -18.08 -6.95
C THR A 88 -17.11 -19.33 -7.39
N GLY A 89 -16.41 -20.31 -7.97
CA GLY A 89 -16.97 -21.59 -8.35
C GLY A 89 -17.35 -22.45 -7.13
N LYS A 90 -17.97 -23.61 -7.40
CA LYS A 90 -18.32 -24.59 -6.36
C LYS A 90 -17.06 -25.03 -5.61
N LEU A 91 -17.09 -25.05 -4.28
CA LEU A 91 -15.99 -25.52 -3.43
C LEU A 91 -16.46 -26.71 -2.59
N SER A 92 -15.84 -27.86 -2.78
CA SER A 92 -16.36 -29.12 -2.20
C SER A 92 -15.25 -30.06 -1.75
N GLY A 93 -15.62 -31.14 -1.06
CA GLY A 93 -14.72 -32.19 -0.59
C GLY A 93 -14.40 -32.11 0.91
N PRO A 94 -13.78 -33.16 1.47
CA PRO A 94 -13.53 -33.26 2.92
C PRO A 94 -12.43 -32.31 3.43
N GLY A 95 -11.65 -31.72 2.52
CA GLY A 95 -10.51 -30.87 2.85
C GLY A 95 -10.84 -29.42 3.19
N LYS A 96 -9.80 -28.67 3.58
CA LYS A 96 -9.83 -27.22 3.75
C LYS A 96 -8.57 -26.56 3.18
N LEU A 97 -8.72 -25.32 2.74
CA LEU A 97 -7.64 -24.39 2.43
C LEU A 97 -7.01 -23.86 3.71
N VAL A 98 -5.68 -23.93 3.82
CA VAL A 98 -4.91 -23.56 5.01
C VAL A 98 -3.79 -22.58 4.61
N ALA A 99 -3.65 -21.48 5.33
CA ALA A 99 -2.54 -20.56 5.07
C ALA A 99 -1.21 -21.23 5.43
N HIS A 100 -0.25 -21.21 4.50
CA HIS A 100 1.13 -21.53 4.81
C HIS A 100 1.71 -20.48 5.79
N LYS A 101 2.65 -20.87 6.66
CA LYS A 101 3.26 -19.98 7.68
C LYS A 101 3.86 -18.68 7.10
N ASP A 102 4.30 -18.73 5.84
CA ASP A 102 4.92 -17.61 5.13
C ASP A 102 3.95 -16.93 4.14
N ASN A 103 2.66 -17.23 4.21
CA ASN A 103 1.66 -16.60 3.34
C ASN A 103 1.55 -15.09 3.64
N LYS A 104 1.62 -14.28 2.58
CA LYS A 104 1.50 -12.81 2.66
C LYS A 104 0.25 -12.28 1.94
N GLY A 105 -0.36 -13.07 1.06
CA GLY A 105 -1.53 -12.66 0.28
C GLY A 105 -2.87 -13.07 0.88
N THR A 106 -3.93 -12.82 0.12
CA THR A 106 -5.32 -13.00 0.52
C THR A 106 -5.98 -14.15 -0.24
N LEU A 107 -6.74 -14.99 0.46
CA LEU A 107 -7.68 -15.93 -0.14
C LEU A 107 -9.10 -15.41 0.11
N LEU A 108 -9.88 -15.17 -0.94
CA LEU A 108 -11.27 -14.74 -0.85
C LEU A 108 -12.19 -15.85 -1.36
N VAL A 109 -12.95 -16.46 -0.46
CA VAL A 109 -13.89 -17.53 -0.80
C VAL A 109 -15.31 -16.95 -0.88
N GLU A 110 -15.77 -16.71 -2.10
CA GLU A 110 -17.14 -16.29 -2.46
C GLU A 110 -17.83 -17.39 -3.26
N SER A 111 -17.64 -18.64 -2.83
CA SER A 111 -18.16 -19.80 -3.52
C SER A 111 -19.69 -19.80 -3.51
N SER A 112 -20.27 -20.02 -4.69
CA SER A 112 -21.73 -20.13 -4.89
C SER A 112 -22.35 -21.39 -4.28
N ASP A 113 -21.55 -22.44 -4.07
CA ASP A 113 -21.93 -23.71 -3.43
C ASP A 113 -20.72 -24.26 -2.69
N ASN A 114 -20.69 -24.06 -1.36
CA ASN A 114 -19.57 -24.46 -0.52
C ASN A 114 -19.94 -25.56 0.46
N THR A 115 -19.34 -26.73 0.25
CA THR A 115 -19.47 -27.93 1.09
C THR A 115 -18.13 -28.40 1.65
N SER A 116 -17.09 -27.56 1.51
CA SER A 116 -15.74 -27.85 2.01
C SER A 116 -15.58 -27.47 3.48
N GLY A 117 -14.42 -27.81 4.06
CA GLY A 117 -14.02 -27.37 5.39
C GLY A 117 -13.56 -25.91 5.49
N THR A 118 -13.55 -25.14 4.39
CA THR A 118 -13.20 -23.70 4.38
C THR A 118 -14.46 -22.87 4.19
N PRO A 119 -14.92 -22.11 5.21
CA PRO A 119 -16.10 -21.26 5.08
C PRO A 119 -15.95 -20.19 3.98
N ASN A 120 -17.07 -19.66 3.48
CA ASN A 120 -17.01 -18.43 2.70
C ASN A 120 -16.51 -17.27 3.55
N GLY A 121 -15.79 -16.34 2.93
CA GLY A 121 -15.17 -15.20 3.59
C GLY A 121 -13.73 -14.98 3.15
N GLN A 122 -13.11 -13.98 3.75
CA GLN A 122 -11.70 -13.68 3.54
C GLN A 122 -10.84 -14.51 4.51
N HIS A 123 -9.81 -15.15 3.98
CA HIS A 123 -8.86 -16.00 4.68
C HIS A 123 -7.43 -15.58 4.35
N GLY A 124 -6.49 -16.01 5.18
CA GLY A 124 -5.09 -15.68 5.04
C GLY A 124 -4.78 -14.36 5.73
N ASN A 125 -3.84 -13.60 5.20
CA ASN A 125 -3.49 -12.33 5.79
C ASN A 125 -4.55 -11.28 5.38
N ALA A 126 -5.69 -11.29 6.10
CA ALA A 126 -6.29 -10.01 6.44
C ALA A 126 -5.21 -9.32 7.28
N HIS A 127 -4.39 -8.48 6.65
CA HIS A 127 -3.37 -7.76 7.40
C HIS A 127 -4.12 -6.85 8.37
N GLU A 128 -4.34 -7.36 9.58
CA GLU A 128 -4.89 -6.60 10.70
C GLU A 128 -4.07 -5.32 10.79
N ALA A 129 -4.78 -4.19 10.85
CA ALA A 129 -4.13 -2.89 10.86
C ALA A 129 -3.08 -2.86 11.98
N LYS A 130 -1.80 -2.74 11.60
CA LYS A 130 -0.70 -2.85 12.55
C LYS A 130 0.17 -1.61 12.48
N LEU A 131 0.23 -0.89 13.59
CA LEU A 131 1.20 0.19 13.78
C LEU A 131 2.53 -0.40 14.26
N ILE A 132 3.60 -0.14 13.53
CA ILE A 132 4.97 -0.53 13.85
C ILE A 132 5.79 0.74 14.00
N LYS A 133 6.35 0.96 15.19
CA LYS A 133 7.29 2.06 15.43
C LYS A 133 8.70 1.51 15.42
N LEU A 134 9.54 2.09 14.57
CA LEU A 134 10.94 1.75 14.45
C LEU A 134 11.76 2.98 14.84
N ASP A 135 12.59 2.84 15.85
CA ASP A 135 13.50 3.91 16.28
C ASP A 135 14.96 3.46 16.11
N GLY A 136 15.86 4.45 16.06
CA GLY A 136 17.31 4.26 16.07
C GLY A 136 17.91 3.90 14.71
N ASP A 137 19.24 4.02 14.64
CA ASP A 137 20.01 3.87 13.41
C ASP A 137 20.45 2.44 13.16
N LYS A 138 20.01 1.91 12.01
CA LYS A 138 20.36 0.58 11.52
C LYS A 138 20.52 0.60 10.01
N PRO A 139 21.55 1.29 9.49
CA PRO A 139 21.71 1.57 8.06
C PRO A 139 21.94 0.32 7.19
N ASN A 140 22.13 -0.85 7.80
CA ASN A 140 22.30 -2.14 7.11
C ASN A 140 21.04 -3.03 7.17
N GLU A 141 19.99 -2.64 7.89
CA GLU A 141 18.72 -3.38 7.97
C GLU A 141 17.71 -2.81 6.96
N SER A 142 17.15 -3.67 6.11
CA SER A 142 16.05 -3.31 5.22
C SER A 142 14.70 -3.48 5.90
N VAL A 143 13.70 -2.72 5.45
CA VAL A 143 12.32 -2.78 5.96
C VAL A 143 11.37 -3.04 4.80
N SER A 144 10.43 -3.97 4.99
CA SER A 144 9.28 -4.14 4.08
C SER A 144 8.02 -3.77 4.85
N VAL A 145 7.31 -2.77 4.37
CA VAL A 145 6.01 -2.33 4.88
C VAL A 145 4.93 -3.00 4.05
N ARG A 146 4.22 -3.94 4.67
CA ARG A 146 3.24 -4.77 3.97
C ARG A 146 1.87 -4.10 4.00
N LYS A 147 0.95 -4.62 3.17
CA LYS A 147 -0.47 -4.27 3.23
C LYS A 147 -0.97 -4.27 4.69
N GLY A 148 -1.78 -3.29 5.08
CA GLY A 148 -2.29 -3.18 6.46
C GLY A 148 -1.27 -2.77 7.54
N GLU A 149 0.03 -2.76 7.24
CA GLU A 149 1.04 -2.23 8.14
C GLU A 149 1.19 -0.72 7.95
N THR A 150 1.25 0.00 9.07
CA THR A 150 1.72 1.38 9.15
C THR A 150 3.05 1.37 9.89
N VAL A 151 4.13 1.72 9.20
CA VAL A 151 5.48 1.82 9.79
C VAL A 151 5.85 3.28 9.96
N LEU A 152 6.13 3.68 11.19
CA LEU A 152 6.72 4.98 11.54
C LEU A 152 8.19 4.77 11.89
N LEU A 153 9.10 5.34 11.10
CA LEU A 153 10.54 5.24 11.30
C LEU A 153 11.14 6.57 11.75
N ASN A 154 11.78 6.59 12.92
CA ASN A 154 12.65 7.67 13.39
C ASN A 154 14.08 7.16 13.53
N GLY A 155 14.89 7.36 12.49
CA GLY A 155 16.26 6.84 12.41
C GLY A 155 16.57 6.32 11.01
N SER A 156 17.61 5.50 10.89
CA SER A 156 18.11 5.04 9.59
C SER A 156 17.90 3.56 9.27
N ARG A 157 17.63 3.27 8.00
CA ARG A 157 17.54 1.90 7.44
C ARG A 157 18.25 1.85 6.08
N SER A 158 18.55 0.65 5.59
CA SER A 158 19.02 0.47 4.20
C SER A 158 17.85 0.69 3.25
N ASP A 159 17.32 -0.37 2.67
CA ASP A 159 16.26 -0.29 1.67
C ASP A 159 14.90 -0.39 2.34
N VAL A 160 14.00 0.50 1.98
CA VAL A 160 12.60 0.45 2.40
C VAL A 160 11.72 0.15 1.19
N TYR A 161 10.92 -0.91 1.32
CA TYR A 161 9.93 -1.32 0.33
C TYR A 161 8.55 -1.14 0.94
N VAL A 162 7.72 -0.28 0.36
CA VAL A 162 6.34 -0.04 0.78
C VAL A 162 5.44 -0.74 -0.22
N ASP A 163 4.97 -1.93 0.14
CA ASP A 163 4.05 -2.70 -0.70
C ASP A 163 2.68 -1.99 -0.78
N GLU A 164 1.88 -2.33 -1.79
CA GLU A 164 0.53 -1.77 -1.93
C GLU A 164 -0.32 -2.02 -0.67
N GLY A 165 -0.99 -0.97 -0.20
CA GLY A 165 -1.78 -0.96 1.03
C GLY A 165 -0.96 -0.89 2.32
N GLY A 166 0.37 -0.85 2.25
CA GLY A 166 1.24 -0.48 3.36
C GLY A 166 1.41 1.04 3.44
N VAL A 167 1.69 1.55 4.63
CA VAL A 167 1.93 2.99 4.86
C VAL A 167 3.24 3.19 5.59
N PHE A 168 4.12 4.02 5.02
CA PHE A 168 5.41 4.36 5.60
C PHE A 168 5.48 5.85 5.91
N GLY A 169 5.93 6.19 7.12
CA GLY A 169 6.15 7.57 7.51
C GLY A 169 7.21 7.73 8.61
N GLY A 170 7.28 8.93 9.20
CA GLY A 170 8.29 9.28 10.20
C GLY A 170 9.44 10.12 9.65
N ASN A 171 10.35 10.51 10.55
CA ASN A 171 11.56 11.28 10.21
C ASN A 171 12.71 10.31 9.91
N ALA A 172 12.69 9.74 8.70
CA ALA A 172 13.58 8.64 8.32
C ALA A 172 14.77 9.09 7.46
N THR A 173 15.91 8.40 7.62
CA THR A 173 17.01 8.40 6.65
C THR A 173 17.18 7.01 6.08
N VAL A 174 16.88 6.83 4.80
CA VAL A 174 16.92 5.51 4.14
C VAL A 174 17.91 5.53 2.99
N LYS A 175 18.51 4.39 2.66
CA LYS A 175 19.41 4.30 1.50
C LYS A 175 18.62 4.44 0.20
N SER A 176 17.59 3.62 0.03
CA SER A 176 16.68 3.65 -1.11
C SER A 176 15.24 3.43 -0.63
N LEU A 177 14.29 4.07 -1.31
CA LEU A 177 12.87 4.02 -0.96
C LEU A 177 12.02 3.68 -2.18
N ASN A 178 11.38 2.51 -2.13
CA ASN A 178 10.52 1.98 -3.19
C ASN A 178 9.06 1.97 -2.71
N VAL A 179 8.18 2.71 -3.37
CA VAL A 179 6.81 2.94 -2.87
C VAL A 179 5.74 2.48 -3.87
N ALA A 180 5.03 1.41 -3.53
CA ALA A 180 3.79 0.96 -4.18
C ALA A 180 2.54 1.22 -3.30
N GLY A 181 2.72 1.37 -1.99
CA GLY A 181 1.72 1.82 -1.01
C GLY A 181 1.72 3.34 -0.81
N VAL A 182 1.63 3.79 0.44
CA VAL A 182 1.62 5.22 0.80
C VAL A 182 2.93 5.59 1.51
N VAL A 183 3.53 6.71 1.12
CA VAL A 183 4.58 7.38 1.89
C VAL A 183 4.09 8.74 2.39
N ALA A 184 4.30 9.02 3.69
CA ALA A 184 3.91 10.26 4.36
C ALA A 184 5.03 10.71 5.31
N PRO A 185 5.87 11.69 4.92
CA PRO A 185 6.98 12.17 5.74
C PRO A 185 6.60 12.65 7.14
N GLY A 186 7.48 12.38 8.11
CA GLY A 186 7.43 12.97 9.44
C GLY A 186 6.44 12.36 10.45
N ASN A 187 6.38 13.01 11.61
CA ASN A 187 5.17 13.04 12.47
C ASN A 187 4.31 14.27 12.11
N SER A 188 4.50 14.76 10.88
CA SER A 188 3.69 15.75 10.16
C SER A 188 3.61 17.17 10.73
N PRO A 189 4.08 18.20 9.98
CA PRO A 189 4.97 18.09 8.82
C PRO A 189 6.37 17.58 9.17
N GLY A 190 7.07 16.91 8.24
CA GLY A 190 8.45 16.45 8.43
C GLY A 190 9.16 16.00 7.15
N LYS A 191 10.28 15.28 7.31
CA LYS A 191 11.19 14.98 6.21
C LYS A 191 11.65 13.53 6.20
N ILE A 192 11.65 12.93 5.02
CA ILE A 192 12.34 11.67 4.75
C ILE A 192 13.52 11.96 3.83
N THR A 193 14.72 11.55 4.26
CA THR A 193 15.95 11.65 3.47
C THR A 193 16.24 10.29 2.85
N VAL A 194 16.34 10.24 1.53
CA VAL A 194 16.69 9.08 0.71
C VAL A 194 18.09 9.33 0.16
N LEU A 195 19.06 8.51 0.56
CA LEU A 195 20.47 8.76 0.21
C LEU A 195 20.78 8.49 -1.26
N ASN A 196 19.98 7.65 -1.91
CA ASN A 196 20.10 7.30 -3.32
C ASN A 196 18.75 7.51 -4.01
N ASP A 197 18.06 6.41 -4.34
CA ASP A 197 16.91 6.39 -5.24
C ASP A 197 15.58 6.44 -4.47
N PHE A 198 14.78 7.45 -4.79
CA PHE A 198 13.36 7.48 -4.47
C PHE A 198 12.56 7.06 -5.70
N TYR A 199 11.92 5.89 -5.60
CA TYR A 199 11.19 5.28 -6.68
C TYR A 199 9.73 5.03 -6.31
N MET A 200 8.82 5.68 -7.02
CA MET A 200 7.39 5.41 -6.93
C MET A 200 6.96 4.42 -8.00
N ASN A 201 6.41 3.30 -7.53
CA ASN A 201 5.97 2.17 -8.34
C ASN A 201 4.44 2.17 -8.48
N GLY A 202 3.93 1.87 -9.68
CA GLY A 202 2.54 1.47 -9.87
C GLY A 202 1.52 2.46 -9.26
N THR A 203 0.83 2.01 -8.22
CA THR A 203 -0.22 2.71 -7.46
C THR A 203 0.28 3.60 -6.32
N GLY A 204 1.60 3.77 -6.18
CA GLY A 204 2.20 4.48 -5.05
C GLY A 204 1.63 5.89 -4.84
N VAL A 205 1.41 6.26 -3.58
CA VAL A 205 0.90 7.58 -3.18
C VAL A 205 1.94 8.29 -2.32
N TYR A 206 2.34 9.48 -2.77
CA TYR A 206 3.06 10.42 -1.92
C TYR A 206 2.02 11.32 -1.26
N LYS A 207 1.81 11.15 0.04
CA LYS A 207 0.95 11.99 0.85
C LYS A 207 1.80 13.07 1.52
N ALA A 208 1.60 14.32 1.15
CA ALA A 208 2.34 15.45 1.66
C ALA A 208 1.41 16.40 2.42
N GLU A 209 1.80 16.83 3.61
CA GLU A 209 1.11 17.85 4.39
C GLU A 209 1.75 19.23 4.20
N ILE A 210 0.92 20.27 4.09
CA ILE A 210 1.33 21.67 4.11
C ILE A 210 0.57 22.38 5.22
N LEU A 211 1.28 23.06 6.12
CA LEU A 211 0.69 24.00 7.07
C LEU A 211 0.88 25.44 6.55
N ASP A 212 2.12 25.81 6.22
CA ASP A 212 2.49 27.12 5.72
C ASP A 212 3.83 27.03 4.96
N LYS A 213 4.32 28.16 4.44
CA LYS A 213 5.54 28.23 3.62
C LYS A 213 6.82 27.68 4.29
N ASP A 214 6.83 27.52 5.61
CA ASP A 214 7.98 27.06 6.38
C ASP A 214 7.76 25.65 6.98
N HIS A 215 6.52 25.17 7.02
CA HIS A 215 6.13 23.90 7.63
C HIS A 215 5.35 23.04 6.64
N TYR A 216 6.06 22.15 5.95
CA TYR A 216 5.49 21.21 4.99
C TYR A 216 6.35 19.94 4.88
N ASP A 217 5.75 18.88 4.36
CA ASP A 217 6.42 17.60 4.15
C ASP A 217 7.37 17.65 2.96
N GLN A 218 8.51 16.98 3.13
CA GLN A 218 9.53 16.90 2.09
C GLN A 218 10.12 15.49 1.97
N ILE A 219 10.23 15.00 0.73
CA ILE A 219 11.19 13.95 0.37
C ILE A 219 12.47 14.63 -0.14
N VAL A 220 13.62 14.16 0.32
CA VAL A 220 14.91 14.56 -0.24
C VAL A 220 15.62 13.34 -0.79
N ALA A 221 16.02 13.37 -2.06
CA ALA A 221 16.62 12.22 -2.74
C ALA A 221 17.80 12.66 -3.64
N GLN A 222 18.59 11.70 -4.12
CA GLN A 222 19.63 11.93 -5.14
C GLN A 222 19.17 11.55 -6.55
N SER A 223 18.11 10.76 -6.64
CA SER A 223 17.54 10.25 -7.88
C SER A 223 16.05 10.05 -7.66
N VAL A 224 15.22 10.60 -8.53
CA VAL A 224 13.76 10.60 -8.39
C VAL A 224 13.13 10.03 -9.65
N GLN A 225 12.34 8.97 -9.46
CA GLN A 225 11.53 8.39 -10.52
C GLN A 225 10.09 8.20 -10.03
N LEU A 226 9.16 8.96 -10.62
CA LEU A 226 7.75 9.00 -10.22
C LEU A 226 6.86 8.06 -11.03
N SER A 227 7.28 7.61 -12.22
CA SER A 227 6.48 6.70 -13.04
C SER A 227 7.34 5.80 -13.91
N ASN A 228 6.83 4.61 -14.25
CA ASN A 228 7.41 3.76 -15.28
C ASN A 228 6.32 3.22 -16.22
N GLY A 229 6.11 3.91 -17.35
CA GLY A 229 5.50 3.30 -18.53
C GLY A 229 4.01 2.87 -18.46
N GLY A 230 3.15 3.58 -17.70
CA GLY A 230 1.69 3.46 -17.87
C GLY A 230 0.86 3.22 -16.60
N ASN A 231 1.48 2.93 -15.47
CA ASN A 231 0.83 3.00 -14.15
C ASN A 231 1.40 4.20 -13.39
N SER A 232 0.51 5.04 -12.86
CA SER A 232 0.88 6.39 -12.46
C SER A 232 0.72 6.60 -10.96
N SER A 233 1.84 6.88 -10.30
CA SER A 233 1.90 7.33 -8.92
C SER A 233 1.05 8.58 -8.71
N LYS A 234 0.63 8.84 -7.47
CA LYS A 234 -0.24 9.96 -7.12
C LYS A 234 0.40 10.85 -6.08
N LEU A 235 0.17 12.15 -6.22
CA LEU A 235 0.36 13.13 -5.16
C LEU A 235 -0.98 13.35 -4.45
N GLU A 236 -1.02 13.11 -3.15
CA GLU A 236 -2.12 13.50 -2.28
C GLU A 236 -1.63 14.62 -1.36
N LEU A 237 -2.16 15.82 -1.53
CA LEU A 237 -1.79 16.97 -0.73
C LEU A 237 -2.84 17.21 0.35
N VAL A 238 -2.41 17.43 1.59
CA VAL A 238 -3.27 17.73 2.73
C VAL A 238 -2.96 19.14 3.23
N TYR A 239 -3.95 20.03 3.19
CA TYR A 239 -3.81 21.36 3.76
C TYR A 239 -4.21 21.34 5.24
N LEU A 240 -3.22 21.47 6.12
CA LEU A 240 -3.41 21.31 7.56
C LEU A 240 -4.27 22.43 8.18
N PRO A 241 -5.09 22.10 9.20
CA PRO A 241 -5.94 23.08 9.84
C PRO A 241 -5.18 24.27 10.44
N GLY A 242 -5.72 25.47 10.24
CA GLY A 242 -5.09 26.71 10.73
C GLY A 242 -3.89 27.18 9.91
N GLY A 243 -3.53 26.46 8.85
CA GLY A 243 -2.48 26.88 7.93
C GLY A 243 -2.79 28.19 7.22
N THR A 244 -1.74 28.88 6.73
CA THR A 244 -1.89 30.11 5.96
C THR A 244 -0.96 30.05 4.77
N ILE A 245 -1.53 30.20 3.57
CA ILE A 245 -0.81 30.18 2.31
C ILE A 245 -1.07 31.49 1.59
N LYS A 246 -0.01 32.12 1.09
CA LYS A 246 -0.07 33.32 0.26
C LYS A 246 0.20 32.99 -1.19
N LYS A 247 -0.46 33.72 -2.08
CA LYS A 247 -0.17 33.63 -3.51
C LYS A 247 1.32 33.88 -3.74
N GLY A 248 1.96 32.95 -4.46
CA GLY A 248 3.40 32.99 -4.73
C GLY A 248 4.25 32.21 -3.73
N ASP A 249 3.69 31.72 -2.62
CA ASP A 249 4.41 30.78 -1.75
C ASP A 249 4.80 29.52 -2.55
N THR A 250 6.02 29.05 -2.32
CA THR A 250 6.61 27.89 -2.99
C THR A 250 6.94 26.79 -2.00
N PHE A 251 6.62 25.55 -2.34
CA PHE A 251 6.81 24.36 -1.52
C PHE A 251 7.60 23.31 -2.31
N THR A 252 8.86 23.11 -1.97
CA THR A 252 9.69 22.05 -2.58
C THR A 252 9.37 20.71 -1.91
N ILE A 253 8.31 20.06 -2.38
CA ILE A 253 7.79 18.80 -1.81
C ILE A 253 8.70 17.60 -2.12
N ILE A 254 9.49 17.68 -3.19
CA ILE A 254 10.60 16.75 -3.46
C ILE A 254 11.81 17.59 -3.84
N ASN A 255 12.86 17.52 -3.02
CA ASN A 255 14.17 18.04 -3.36
C ASN A 255 15.03 16.92 -3.95
N ASN A 256 15.47 17.08 -5.19
CA ASN A 256 16.34 16.16 -5.91
C ASN A 256 17.76 16.71 -5.96
N ASN A 257 18.55 16.43 -4.92
CA ASN A 257 19.93 16.91 -4.80
C ASN A 257 20.91 16.28 -5.82
N GLY A 258 20.44 15.35 -6.65
CA GLY A 258 21.21 14.83 -7.78
C GLY A 258 21.25 15.82 -8.94
N SER A 259 21.94 15.46 -10.02
CA SER A 259 21.99 16.27 -11.25
C SER A 259 21.04 15.79 -12.34
N ALA A 260 20.48 14.58 -12.21
CA ALA A 260 19.54 14.04 -13.17
C ALA A 260 18.14 14.66 -12.95
N PRO A 261 17.36 14.90 -14.03
CA PRO A 261 16.00 15.40 -13.91
C PRO A 261 15.09 14.38 -13.21
N VAL A 262 13.99 14.86 -12.64
CA VAL A 262 12.91 13.98 -12.17
C VAL A 262 12.37 13.19 -13.35
N GLN A 263 12.35 11.86 -13.22
CA GLN A 263 11.85 10.97 -14.26
C GLN A 263 10.34 10.72 -14.07
N GLY A 264 9.54 11.17 -15.03
CA GLY A 264 8.09 11.01 -15.01
C GLY A 264 7.36 12.11 -14.24
N THR A 265 6.06 11.95 -14.09
CA THR A 265 5.17 12.90 -13.40
C THR A 265 4.14 12.15 -12.57
N PHE A 266 3.52 12.83 -11.60
CA PHE A 266 2.34 12.29 -10.92
C PHE A 266 1.15 12.20 -11.87
N ASN A 267 0.27 11.23 -11.64
CA ASN A 267 -0.89 10.99 -12.48
C ASN A 267 -1.78 12.23 -12.59
N GLY A 268 -2.12 12.61 -13.83
CA GLY A 268 -3.00 13.76 -14.10
C GLY A 268 -2.38 15.11 -13.78
N LEU A 269 -1.09 15.16 -13.42
CA LEU A 269 -0.38 16.38 -13.05
C LEU A 269 0.87 16.56 -13.94
N PRO A 270 0.72 16.84 -15.25
CA PRO A 270 1.87 17.20 -16.11
C PRO A 270 2.54 18.50 -15.63
N GLU A 271 3.69 18.83 -16.21
CA GLU A 271 4.39 20.10 -15.93
C GLU A 271 3.45 21.31 -16.08
N GLY A 272 3.42 22.17 -15.06
CA GLY A 272 2.59 23.37 -15.03
C GLY A 272 1.10 23.11 -14.74
N ALA A 273 0.69 21.88 -14.44
CA ALA A 273 -0.68 21.58 -14.07
C ALA A 273 -1.11 22.33 -12.80
N GLU A 274 -2.36 22.76 -12.77
CA GLU A 274 -2.99 23.36 -11.60
C GLU A 274 -4.00 22.40 -10.96
N PHE A 275 -4.03 22.36 -9.64
CA PHE A 275 -5.00 21.58 -8.88
C PHE A 275 -5.33 22.29 -7.56
N ALA A 276 -6.51 21.99 -6.99
CA ALA A 276 -7.02 22.66 -5.80
C ALA A 276 -7.20 21.68 -4.63
N VAL A 277 -6.86 22.13 -3.42
CA VAL A 277 -7.05 21.43 -2.15
C VAL A 277 -7.55 22.42 -1.12
N ASP A 278 -8.73 22.17 -0.53
CA ASP A 278 -9.32 22.97 0.54
C ASP A 278 -9.30 24.49 0.27
N GLY A 279 -9.55 24.90 -0.98
CA GLY A 279 -9.59 26.31 -1.40
C GLY A 279 -8.24 26.93 -1.77
N ALA A 280 -7.12 26.24 -1.57
CA ALA A 280 -5.82 26.61 -2.12
C ALA A 280 -5.61 25.97 -3.49
N THR A 281 -5.22 26.76 -4.49
CA THR A 281 -4.83 26.29 -5.83
C THR A 281 -3.32 26.30 -5.95
N PHE A 282 -2.74 25.20 -6.40
CA PHE A 282 -1.30 25.03 -6.60
C PHE A 282 -1.01 24.75 -8.05
N LYS A 283 0.10 25.30 -8.54
CA LYS A 283 0.73 24.91 -9.81
C LYS A 283 1.97 24.07 -9.53
N ILE A 284 2.09 22.90 -10.15
CA ILE A 284 3.25 22.01 -10.00
C ILE A 284 4.31 22.27 -11.07
N SER A 285 5.59 22.18 -10.70
CA SER A 285 6.73 22.11 -11.61
C SER A 285 7.67 20.98 -11.19
N TYR A 286 8.17 20.21 -12.14
CA TYR A 286 9.17 19.14 -11.99
C TYR A 286 10.59 19.59 -12.35
N VAL A 287 10.73 20.87 -12.71
CA VAL A 287 11.98 21.58 -12.99
C VAL A 287 12.12 22.81 -12.11
N GLY A 288 11.48 22.79 -10.94
CA GLY A 288 11.54 23.87 -9.96
C GLY A 288 12.86 23.86 -9.19
N GLY A 289 12.97 24.77 -8.21
CA GLY A 289 14.13 24.85 -7.33
C GLY A 289 15.40 25.19 -8.10
N ASP A 290 16.37 24.28 -8.08
CA ASP A 290 17.63 24.37 -8.84
C ASP A 290 17.55 23.82 -10.28
N GLY A 291 16.36 23.39 -10.72
CA GLY A 291 16.08 22.96 -12.09
C GLY A 291 15.64 21.51 -12.22
N ASN A 292 15.65 20.75 -11.13
CA ASN A 292 15.23 19.35 -11.11
C ASN A 292 14.45 18.95 -9.84
N ASP A 293 13.87 19.92 -9.13
CA ASP A 293 12.99 19.70 -7.99
C ASP A 293 11.51 19.61 -8.38
N VAL A 294 10.71 18.97 -7.52
CA VAL A 294 9.24 19.07 -7.58
C VAL A 294 8.75 20.15 -6.64
N VAL A 295 8.24 21.24 -7.22
CA VAL A 295 7.81 22.45 -6.50
C VAL A 295 6.34 22.73 -6.76
N LEU A 296 5.60 23.02 -5.70
CA LEU A 296 4.24 23.58 -5.78
C LEU A 296 4.31 25.10 -5.58
N THR A 297 3.64 25.87 -6.42
CA THR A 297 3.49 27.32 -6.26
C THR A 297 2.03 27.68 -6.04
N ALA A 298 1.70 28.33 -4.93
CA ALA A 298 0.34 28.78 -4.63
C ALA A 298 -0.14 29.87 -5.61
N GLN A 299 -1.32 29.69 -6.20
CA GLN A 299 -1.91 30.62 -7.17
C GLN A 299 -2.86 31.65 -6.54
N ASN A 300 -3.27 31.42 -5.30
CA ASN A 300 -4.13 32.29 -4.52
C ASN A 300 -3.76 32.26 -3.03
N ASP A 301 -4.19 33.30 -2.32
CA ASP A 301 -4.22 33.28 -0.87
C ASP A 301 -5.26 32.27 -0.40
N SER A 302 -4.92 31.53 0.66
CA SER A 302 -5.84 30.61 1.32
C SER A 302 -5.53 30.51 2.81
N THR A 303 -6.56 30.16 3.57
CA THR A 303 -6.44 29.78 4.98
C THR A 303 -6.95 28.36 5.11
N GLY A 304 -6.19 27.54 5.84
CA GLY A 304 -6.48 26.12 6.02
C GLY A 304 -7.86 25.89 6.61
N PRO A 305 -8.40 24.68 6.44
CA PRO A 305 -9.67 24.30 7.04
C PRO A 305 -9.64 24.60 8.55
N LYS A 306 -10.78 24.98 9.11
CA LYS A 306 -10.87 25.14 10.56
C LYS A 306 -10.73 23.76 11.20
N ALA A 307 -9.88 23.64 12.22
CA ALA A 307 -9.83 22.41 12.99
C ALA A 307 -11.24 22.09 13.52
N PRO A 308 -11.67 20.81 13.50
CA PRO A 308 -12.93 20.44 14.11
C PRO A 308 -12.97 20.96 15.55
N ASN A 309 -14.08 21.61 15.94
CA ASN A 309 -14.23 22.06 17.32
C ASN A 309 -14.44 20.82 18.21
N THR A 310 -13.36 20.24 18.73
CA THR A 310 -13.37 19.03 19.55
C THR A 310 -13.73 19.28 21.01
N GLY A 311 -14.07 20.52 21.39
CA GLY A 311 -14.50 20.83 22.74
C GLY A 311 -13.40 20.62 23.79
N GLY A 312 -12.33 21.41 23.73
CA GLY A 312 -11.63 21.93 24.92
C GLY A 312 -11.09 20.99 26.01
N GLU A 313 -10.98 19.68 25.80
CA GLU A 313 -10.18 18.82 26.66
C GLU A 313 -8.91 18.39 25.92
N ASN A 314 -7.76 18.57 26.58
CA ASN A 314 -6.40 18.26 26.13
C ASN A 314 -6.25 16.78 25.75
N VAL A 315 -6.82 16.37 24.64
CA VAL A 315 -6.35 15.20 23.91
C VAL A 315 -5.22 15.75 23.07
N ALA A 316 -3.98 15.49 23.49
CA ALA A 316 -2.84 15.56 22.61
C ALA A 316 -3.18 14.68 21.40
N VAL A 317 -3.68 15.29 20.33
CA VAL A 317 -3.89 14.62 19.06
C VAL A 317 -2.49 14.33 18.57
N ASN A 318 -2.01 13.12 18.87
CA ASN A 318 -0.85 12.58 18.20
C ASN A 318 -1.24 12.60 16.72
N LEU A 319 -0.69 13.54 15.97
CA LEU A 319 -0.89 13.69 14.52
C LEU A 319 -0.31 12.48 13.74
N ALA A 320 0.03 11.39 14.43
CA ALA A 320 0.14 10.05 13.87
C ALA A 320 -1.23 9.48 13.42
N GLY A 321 -2.37 10.14 13.75
CA GLY A 321 -3.73 9.66 13.50
C GLY A 321 -4.33 9.96 12.12
N THR A 322 -3.76 10.86 11.32
CA THR A 322 -4.25 11.18 9.95
C THR A 322 -3.74 10.21 8.88
N ILE A 323 -3.00 9.17 9.28
CA ILE A 323 -2.53 8.09 8.41
C ILE A 323 -3.67 7.12 8.05
N VAL A 324 -4.81 7.15 8.77
CA VAL A 324 -6.00 6.35 8.45
C VAL A 324 -6.92 7.08 7.48
N GLY A 325 -6.47 7.21 6.25
CA GLY A 325 -7.28 7.52 5.09
C GLY A 325 -6.40 7.16 3.92
N VAL A 326 -6.37 5.92 3.44
CA VAL A 326 -7.48 5.23 2.79
C VAL A 326 -7.41 3.71 3.03
N ALA A 327 -7.87 3.23 4.19
CA ALA A 327 -8.33 1.85 4.38
C ALA A 327 -9.05 1.75 5.73
N SER A 328 -10.36 1.50 5.71
CA SER A 328 -11.22 1.33 6.89
C SER A 328 -11.67 2.63 7.56
N ALA A 329 -12.81 3.16 7.10
CA ALA A 329 -13.72 3.91 7.95
C ALA A 329 -14.26 2.96 9.05
N ALA A 330 -13.43 2.63 10.05
CA ALA A 330 -13.81 1.82 11.20
C ALA A 330 -12.80 1.94 12.35
N ILE A 331 -12.62 3.12 12.93
CA ILE A 331 -12.07 3.24 14.30
C ILE A 331 -12.95 4.19 15.13
N LEU A 332 -14.01 3.58 15.67
CA LEU A 332 -14.52 3.72 17.04
C LEU A 332 -14.56 5.12 17.67
N LEU A 333 -15.69 5.82 17.44
CA LEU A 333 -16.31 6.68 18.46
C LEU A 333 -16.73 5.81 19.65
N PHE A 334 -15.93 5.77 20.72
CA PHE A 334 -16.45 5.33 22.02
C PHE A 334 -17.33 6.44 22.59
N MET A 335 -18.65 6.29 22.44
CA MET A 335 -19.64 7.12 23.13
C MET A 335 -19.47 6.96 24.65
N ALA A 336 -19.04 8.04 25.31
CA ALA A 336 -19.10 8.16 26.75
C ALA A 336 -20.57 8.19 27.20
N LYS A 337 -21.12 7.03 27.57
CA LYS A 337 -22.41 6.94 28.28
C LYS A 337 -22.16 7.31 29.75
N ARG A 338 -22.13 8.60 30.08
CA ARG A 338 -22.25 9.04 31.48
C ARG A 338 -23.73 9.26 31.78
N LYS A 339 -24.39 8.22 32.32
CA LYS A 339 -25.70 8.36 32.99
C LYS A 339 -25.52 9.37 34.13
N SER A 340 -26.06 10.57 33.96
CA SER A 340 -26.33 11.48 35.07
C SER A 340 -27.48 10.88 35.88
N PHE A 341 -27.21 10.36 37.07
CA PHE A 341 -28.23 10.24 38.10
C PHE A 341 -28.43 11.64 38.69
N GLY A 342 -29.41 12.35 38.14
CA GLY A 342 -29.92 13.57 38.75
C GLY A 342 -30.59 13.23 40.08
N LYS A 343 -30.15 13.92 41.13
CA LYS A 343 -30.91 14.09 42.37
C LYS A 343 -32.31 14.61 42.04
N LYS A 344 -33.32 13.94 42.57
CA LYS A 344 -34.48 14.54 43.25
C LYS A 344 -35.00 13.52 44.24
#